data_AF-W9XEE4-F1
#
_entry.id   AF-W9XEE4-F1
#
_cell.length_a   1.000
_cell.length_b   1.000
_cell.length_c   1.000
_cell.angle_alpha   90.00
_cell.angle_beta   90.00
_cell.angle_gamma   90.00
#
_symmetry.space_group_name_H-M   'P 1'
#
loop_
_entity.id
_entity.type
_entity.pdbx_description
1 polymer ?
#
loop_
_entity_poly.entity_id
_entity_poly.type
_entity_poly.pdbx_seq_one_letter_code
_entity_poly.pdbx_strand_id
1 'polypeptide(L)'
;MASLPHPRRIVTGHDEEGKAIFLADSRIPLEATKLGASLGVLWETKQFPADNSGTEDPVMARTTDLANKNGVILRVVDVEPGTTQVRMSGV
;
A
#
# COMPACT_ATOMS: atom_id res chain seq x y z
N MET A 1 -21.28 5.37 -8.62
CA MET A 1 -20.34 4.98 -9.69
C MET A 1 -19.76 3.62 -9.32
N ALA A 2 -19.45 2.76 -10.29
CA ALA A 2 -18.78 1.49 -9.97
C ALA A 2 -17.34 1.78 -9.55
N SER A 3 -16.89 1.21 -8.42
CA SER A 3 -15.50 1.31 -7.98
C SER A 3 -14.57 0.71 -9.03
N LEU A 4 -13.39 1.29 -9.23
CA LEU A 4 -12.37 0.66 -10.09
C LEU A 4 -11.98 -0.71 -9.50
N PRO A 5 -11.49 -1.65 -10.34
CA PRO A 5 -11.06 -2.95 -9.85
C PRO A 5 -9.89 -2.81 -8.86
N HIS A 6 -9.92 -3.58 -7.78
CA HIS A 6 -8.80 -3.67 -6.84
C HIS A 6 -7.50 -4.05 -7.55
N PRO A 7 -6.38 -3.33 -7.30
CA PRO A 7 -5.09 -3.58 -7.94
C PRO A 7 -4.57 -4.99 -7.61
N ARG A 8 -4.03 -5.69 -8.61
CA ARG A 8 -3.28 -6.94 -8.41
C ARG A 8 -1.89 -6.61 -7.92
N ARG A 9 -1.48 -7.23 -6.81
CA ARG A 9 -0.16 -7.14 -6.21
C ARG A 9 0.52 -8.49 -6.31
N ILE A 10 1.72 -8.49 -6.88
CA ILE A 10 2.60 -9.65 -6.94
C ILE A 10 3.86 -9.31 -6.14
N VAL A 11 4.20 -10.17 -5.18
CA VAL A 11 5.36 -10.00 -4.30
C VAL A 11 6.36 -11.09 -4.65
N THR A 12 7.61 -10.71 -4.83
CA THR A 12 8.72 -11.63 -5.09
C THR A 12 9.65 -11.70 -3.89
N GLY A 13 10.40 -12.78 -3.78
CA GLY A 13 11.46 -12.94 -2.79
C GLY A 13 12.45 -14.00 -3.24
N HIS A 14 13.20 -14.55 -2.28
CA HIS A 14 14.12 -15.66 -2.51
C HIS A 14 13.73 -16.87 -1.66
N ASP A 15 13.94 -18.08 -2.17
CA ASP A 15 13.86 -19.31 -1.37
C ASP A 15 15.14 -19.55 -0.55
N GLU A 16 15.20 -20.66 0.19
CA GLU A 16 16.36 -21.03 1.02
C GLU A 16 17.65 -21.26 0.20
N GLU A 17 17.55 -21.51 -1.11
CA GLU A 17 18.67 -21.67 -2.03
C GLU A 17 19.06 -20.36 -2.73
N GLY A 18 18.36 -19.26 -2.45
CA GLY A 18 18.58 -17.94 -3.06
C GLY A 18 17.96 -17.79 -4.44
N LYS A 19 17.05 -18.66 -4.87
CA LYS A 19 16.35 -18.53 -6.16
C LYS A 19 15.17 -17.57 -6.04
N ALA A 20 14.95 -16.77 -7.07
CA ALA A 20 13.81 -15.86 -7.13
C ALA A 20 12.47 -16.62 -7.24
N ILE A 21 11.52 -16.28 -6.37
CA ILE A 21 10.19 -16.91 -6.28
C ILE A 21 9.08 -15.86 -6.11
N PHE A 22 7.83 -16.28 -6.31
CA PHE A 22 6.65 -15.50 -5.93
C PHE A 22 6.25 -15.84 -4.49
N LEU A 23 6.19 -14.82 -3.62
CA LEU A 23 5.74 -14.95 -2.24
C LEU A 23 4.22 -14.73 -2.11
N ALA A 24 3.65 -13.86 -2.93
CA ALA A 24 2.21 -13.59 -2.93
C ALA A 24 1.72 -13.12 -4.32
N ASP A 25 0.48 -13.49 -4.64
CA ASP A 25 -0.28 -12.96 -5.78
C ASP A 25 -1.73 -12.78 -5.35
N SER A 26 -2.13 -11.54 -5.12
CA SER A 26 -3.47 -11.22 -4.61
C SER A 26 -3.92 -9.85 -5.08
N ARG A 27 -5.23 -9.59 -4.98
CA ARG A 27 -5.76 -8.24 -5.16
C ARG A 27 -5.83 -7.53 -3.81
N ILE A 28 -5.40 -6.27 -3.78
CA ILE A 28 -5.44 -5.46 -2.56
C ILE A 28 -6.72 -4.62 -2.56
N PRO A 29 -7.63 -4.84 -1.60
CA PRO A 29 -8.83 -4.02 -1.47
C PRO A 29 -8.48 -2.55 -1.30
N LEU A 30 -9.20 -1.70 -2.03
CA LEU A 30 -9.21 -0.26 -1.80
C LEU A 30 -10.42 0.05 -0.93
N GLU A 31 -10.17 0.66 0.23
CA GLU A 31 -11.20 1.00 1.20
C GLU A 31 -11.70 2.42 0.93
N ALA A 32 -13.02 2.59 0.87
CA ALA A 32 -13.64 3.88 0.67
C ALA A 32 -13.41 4.81 1.87
N THR A 33 -13.06 6.05 1.59
CA THR A 33 -12.87 7.12 2.58
C THR A 33 -14.07 8.07 2.57
N LYS A 34 -14.21 8.87 3.61
CA LYS A 34 -15.25 9.92 3.69
C LYS A 34 -14.97 11.12 2.77
N LEU A 35 -13.88 11.10 2.00
CA LEU A 35 -13.39 12.21 1.18
C LEU A 35 -13.63 12.01 -0.32
N GLY A 36 -14.54 11.11 -0.73
CA GLY A 36 -14.76 10.82 -2.15
C GLY A 36 -13.54 10.17 -2.81
N ALA A 37 -12.81 9.34 -2.05
CA ALA A 37 -11.67 8.60 -2.56
C ALA A 37 -11.61 7.23 -1.91
N SER A 38 -11.06 6.24 -2.59
CA SER A 38 -10.71 4.94 -2.02
C SER A 38 -9.20 4.76 -1.97
N LEU A 39 -8.68 4.11 -0.92
CA LEU A 39 -7.24 3.94 -0.73
C LEU A 39 -6.90 2.51 -0.32
N GLY A 40 -5.76 2.02 -0.80
CA GLY A 40 -5.14 0.78 -0.34
C GLY A 40 -3.62 0.87 -0.36
N VAL A 41 -3.00 0.31 0.68
CA VAL A 41 -1.54 0.23 0.79
C VAL A 41 -1.08 -1.05 0.12
N LEU A 42 -0.20 -0.93 -0.88
CA LEU A 42 0.36 -2.08 -1.60
C LEU A 42 1.65 -2.60 -0.98
N TRP A 43 2.48 -1.71 -0.43
CA TRP A 43 3.73 -2.09 0.20
C TRP A 43 4.21 -1.00 1.15
N GLU A 44 5.04 -1.38 2.12
CA GLU A 44 5.82 -0.42 2.88
C GLU A 44 7.20 -1.00 3.22
N THR A 45 8.18 -0.12 3.47
CA THR A 45 9.46 -0.50 4.07
C THR A 45 9.56 0.18 5.43
N LYS A 46 10.10 -0.48 6.46
CA LYS A 46 10.24 0.14 7.79
C LYS A 46 11.52 0.98 7.94
N GLN A 47 12.42 0.87 6.98
CA GLN A 47 13.72 1.54 6.95
C GLN A 47 14.14 1.90 5.53
N PHE A 48 15.14 2.78 5.43
CA PHE A 48 15.85 3.10 4.20
C PHE A 48 17.37 3.12 4.48
N PRO A 49 18.19 2.37 3.72
CA PRO A 49 17.82 1.43 2.64
C PRO A 49 16.91 0.29 3.11
N ALA A 50 16.13 -0.30 2.20
CA ALA A 50 15.24 -1.41 2.53
C ALA A 50 16.02 -2.72 2.74
N ASP A 51 15.51 -3.58 3.62
CA ASP A 51 15.99 -4.95 3.80
C ASP A 51 15.08 -5.91 3.04
N ASN A 52 15.68 -6.71 2.14
CA ASN A 52 14.99 -7.70 1.32
C ASN A 52 15.43 -9.14 1.66
N SER A 53 16.06 -9.35 2.81
CA SER A 53 16.50 -10.69 3.26
C SER A 53 15.36 -11.52 3.86
N GLY A 54 14.28 -10.88 4.27
CA GLY A 54 13.08 -11.50 4.83
C GLY A 54 12.07 -11.98 3.78
N THR A 55 11.04 -12.68 4.28
CA THR A 55 9.88 -13.14 3.48
C THR A 55 8.56 -12.60 4.02
N GLU A 56 8.62 -11.84 5.11
CA GLU A 56 7.46 -11.22 5.73
C GLU A 56 6.80 -10.19 4.81
N ASP A 57 5.47 -10.20 4.79
CA ASP A 57 4.69 -9.20 4.09
C ASP A 57 4.43 -8.00 5.01
N PRO A 58 5.07 -6.84 4.79
CA PRO A 58 4.96 -5.69 5.68
C PRO A 58 3.54 -5.10 5.70
N VAL A 59 2.71 -5.38 4.69
CA VAL A 59 1.31 -4.90 4.65
C VAL A 59 0.45 -5.58 5.72
N MET A 60 0.83 -6.77 6.18
CA MET A 60 0.13 -7.48 7.26
C MET A 60 0.29 -6.79 8.62
N ALA A 61 1.35 -6.00 8.81
CA ALA A 61 1.65 -5.23 10.02
C ALA A 61 1.95 -3.75 9.69
N ARG A 62 1.04 -3.16 8.91
CA ARG A 62 1.23 -1.82 8.34
C ARG A 62 1.34 -0.72 9.40
N THR A 63 2.10 0.32 9.09
CA THR A 63 2.15 1.54 9.91
C THR A 63 0.77 2.22 9.89
N THR A 64 0.32 2.73 11.03
CA THR A 64 -0.97 3.46 11.13
C THR A 64 -0.89 4.89 10.60
N ASP A 65 0.31 5.48 10.62
CA ASP A 65 0.56 6.84 10.15
C ASP A 65 0.50 6.92 8.62
N LEU A 66 -0.03 8.03 8.10
CA LEU A 66 -0.09 8.31 6.66
C LEU A 66 1.28 8.52 6.02
N ALA A 67 2.30 8.79 6.83
CA ALA A 67 3.67 8.97 6.43
C ALA A 67 4.55 8.02 7.22
N ASN A 68 5.48 7.38 6.52
CA ASN A 68 6.52 6.59 7.15
C ASN A 68 7.74 7.48 7.34
N LYS A 69 8.18 7.67 8.59
CA LYS A 69 9.32 8.53 8.92
C LYS A 69 10.66 7.92 8.52
N ASN A 70 10.73 6.59 8.46
CA ASN A 70 11.99 5.86 8.35
C ASN A 70 12.10 5.04 7.05
N GLY A 71 11.00 4.88 6.31
CA GLY A 71 10.98 4.14 5.05
C GLY A 71 9.96 4.68 4.07
N VAL A 72 9.43 3.81 3.22
CA VAL A 72 8.55 4.18 2.10
C VAL A 72 7.18 3.53 2.27
N ILE A 73 6.12 4.21 1.84
CA ILE A 73 4.78 3.61 1.66
C ILE A 73 4.39 3.75 0.19
N LEU A 74 4.06 2.63 -0.44
CA LEU A 74 3.44 2.57 -1.75
C LEU A 74 1.94 2.33 -1.58
N ARG A 75 1.12 3.26 -2.07
CA ARG A 75 -0.34 3.19 -2.00
C ARG A 75 -0.98 3.62 -3.30
N VAL A 76 -2.18 3.10 -3.54
CA VAL A 76 -3.06 3.52 -4.64
C VAL A 76 -4.21 4.31 -4.05
N VAL A 77 -4.54 5.41 -4.73
CA VAL A 77 -5.69 6.25 -4.38
C VAL A 77 -6.54 6.44 -5.62
N ASP A 78 -7.78 5.98 -5.52
CA ASP A 78 -8.81 6.20 -6.52
C ASP A 78 -9.61 7.43 -6.12
N VAL A 79 -9.47 8.52 -6.86
CA VAL A 79 -10.16 9.78 -6.58
C VAL A 79 -11.43 9.84 -7.43
N GLU A 80 -12.59 9.96 -6.79
CA GLU A 80 -13.86 10.01 -7.49
C GLU A 80 -14.03 11.35 -8.25
N PRO A 81 -14.80 11.37 -9.36
CA PRO A 81 -15.14 12.60 -10.06
C PRO A 81 -15.83 13.61 -9.14
N GLY A 82 -15.40 14.87 -9.21
CA GLY A 82 -15.96 15.95 -8.40
C GLY A 82 -15.44 15.99 -6.96
N THR A 83 -14.50 15.12 -6.58
CA THR A 83 -13.80 15.23 -5.30
C THR A 83 -13.03 16.55 -5.24
N THR A 84 -13.43 17.41 -4.31
CA THR A 84 -12.82 18.72 -4.07
C THR A 84 -11.92 18.67 -2.82
N GLN A 85 -11.00 19.63 -2.72
CA GLN A 85 -10.19 19.77 -1.53
C GLN A 85 -11.08 20.10 -0.32
N VAL A 86 -11.10 19.23 0.68
CA VAL A 86 -11.63 19.61 2.00
C VAL A 86 -10.62 20.58 2.60
N ARG A 87 -11.00 21.86 2.74
CA ARG A 87 -10.26 22.79 3.60
C ARG A 87 -10.34 22.25 5.02
N MET A 88 -9.24 21.73 5.55
CA MET A 88 -9.13 21.52 6.98
C MET A 88 -9.15 22.90 7.65
N SER A 89 -10.29 23.26 8.22
CA SER A 89 -10.42 24.43 9.07
C SER A 89 -9.71 24.16 10.39
N GLY A 90 -8.57 24.82 10.60
CA GLY A 90 -7.96 25.02 11.93
C GLY A 90 -6.92 23.98 12.34
N VAL A 91 -5.65 24.36 12.21
CA VAL A 91 -4.71 24.34 13.35
C VAL A 91 -4.52 25.80 13.76
#